data_AF-A0A0V0QHZ9-F1
#
_entry.id   AF-A0A0V0QHZ9-F1
#
_cell.length_a   1.000
_cell.length_b   1.000
_cell.length_c   1.000
_cell.angle_alpha   90.00
_cell.angle_beta   90.00
_cell.angle_gamma   90.00
#
_symmetry.space_group_name_H-M   'P 1'
#
loop_
_entity.id
_entity.type
_entity.pdbx_description
1 polymer ?
#
loop_
_entity_poly.entity_id
_entity_poly.type
_entity_poly.pdbx_seq_one_letter_code
_entity_poly.pdbx_strand_id
1 'polypeptide(L)'
;MQLKNCQKSNHNLDYQYINWTDKKERFLQCNKCSIECEEPNYTKILISDILNENYKVSQVQNWPPIKDKELFSFMNSVFKCSEENPNENNLLNQIIQQQIQDYFKDQQVKILERLNQIEKNVKVKFETYIQKFYNQNETEGKMNIEQIIKNFQIDEFRTKIKEFLDNKIDIDKIFEFKEQQNEILVNAQEQIKQQFKKQQEIQELFNQLKQELDDSLLKYNQHEFPIKEQINLNLFKSNYKNIPNSFTITPDNKQITFDNQNTDYYKQVYCDILEKQKTYHIKIRIDAKGTIKNQYIFFGIDTQQKKDKQLNNTNYLYAFHQNSNTSGSKNFKKEGQYNRFNEFFRDNQTILNIVFNINKKQFEMFDDQNQLKCSIELQDVDEPIFYIMNHQLSQAIQNELYIDSVITY
;
A
#
# COMPACT_ATOMS: atom_id res chain seq x y z
N MET A 1 -2.34 8.99 67.87
CA MET A 1 -2.34 7.66 67.22
C MET A 1 -3.32 7.71 66.07
N GLN A 2 -2.85 7.86 64.82
CA GLN A 2 -3.74 7.85 63.66
C GLN A 2 -4.15 6.41 63.33
N LEU A 3 -5.46 6.20 63.18
CA LEU A 3 -6.12 4.89 63.07
C LEU A 3 -5.60 4.11 61.85
N LYS A 4 -4.77 3.10 62.09
CA LYS A 4 -4.30 2.14 61.06
C LYS A 4 -5.36 1.09 60.69
N ASN A 5 -6.43 0.99 61.50
CA ASN A 5 -7.39 -0.11 61.44
C ASN A 5 -8.75 0.38 60.97
N CYS A 6 -9.51 -0.50 60.32
CA CYS A 6 -10.84 -0.21 59.82
C CYS A 6 -11.84 0.10 60.97
N GLN A 7 -12.63 1.16 60.78
CA GLN A 7 -13.56 1.70 61.78
C GLN A 7 -14.94 1.03 61.76
N LYS A 8 -15.21 0.10 60.83
CA LYS A 8 -16.48 -0.63 60.81
C LYS A 8 -16.54 -1.65 61.94
N SER A 9 -17.72 -1.81 62.54
CA SER A 9 -17.95 -2.83 63.56
C SER A 9 -17.54 -4.22 63.06
N ASN A 10 -16.76 -4.96 63.87
CA ASN A 10 -16.26 -6.31 63.57
C ASN A 10 -15.22 -6.41 62.43
N HIS A 11 -14.68 -5.28 61.97
CA HIS A 11 -13.64 -5.17 60.94
C HIS A 11 -12.32 -4.67 61.53
N ASN A 12 -11.87 -5.21 62.67
CA ASN A 12 -10.59 -4.84 63.31
C ASN A 12 -9.36 -5.31 62.51
N LEU A 13 -9.27 -4.93 61.24
CA LEU A 13 -8.25 -5.28 60.27
C LEU A 13 -7.63 -4.00 59.70
N ASP A 14 -6.38 -4.09 59.29
CA ASP A 14 -5.68 -3.01 58.61
C ASP A 14 -6.32 -2.70 57.25
N TYR A 15 -6.26 -1.43 56.85
CA TYR A 15 -6.63 -1.03 55.50
C TYR A 15 -5.64 -1.62 54.49
N GLN A 16 -6.16 -2.27 53.45
CA GLN A 16 -5.36 -2.88 52.39
C GLN A 16 -5.60 -2.22 51.02
N TYR A 17 -6.79 -1.67 50.79
CA TYR A 17 -7.16 -1.08 49.50
C TYR A 17 -7.58 0.38 49.64
N ILE A 18 -7.28 1.16 48.61
CA ILE A 18 -8.00 2.38 48.28
C ILE A 18 -9.11 1.99 47.31
N ASN A 19 -10.33 2.40 47.58
CA ASN A 19 -11.44 2.29 46.65
C ASN A 19 -11.75 3.68 46.10
N TRP A 20 -11.59 3.84 44.79
CA TRP A 20 -11.80 5.09 44.08
C TRP A 20 -13.30 5.39 43.94
N THR A 21 -13.85 6.10 44.92
CA THR A 21 -15.28 6.34 45.09
C THR A 21 -15.51 7.71 45.72
N ASP A 22 -16.66 8.33 45.43
CA ASP A 22 -17.03 9.64 46.01
C ASP A 22 -17.46 9.53 47.49
N LYS A 23 -17.66 8.30 47.98
CA LYS A 23 -18.09 8.01 49.34
C LYS A 23 -16.89 7.92 50.28
N LYS A 24 -16.63 8.98 51.04
CA LYS A 24 -15.51 9.09 51.99
C LYS A 24 -15.37 7.88 52.91
N GLU A 25 -16.47 7.35 53.43
CA GLU A 25 -16.50 6.21 54.34
C GLU A 25 -16.11 4.87 53.69
N ARG A 26 -16.05 4.83 52.35
CA ARG A 26 -15.68 3.65 51.56
C ARG A 26 -14.31 3.78 50.90
N PHE A 27 -13.65 4.93 51.02
CA PHE A 27 -12.38 5.22 50.34
C PHE A 27 -11.24 4.31 50.79
N LEU A 28 -11.14 3.98 52.09
CA LEU A 28 -10.18 3.00 52.61
C LEU A 28 -10.90 1.71 52.98
N GLN A 29 -10.41 0.57 52.49
CA GLN A 29 -11.03 -0.73 52.70
C GLN A 29 -10.03 -1.74 53.29
N CYS A 30 -10.42 -2.42 54.38
CA CYS A 30 -9.80 -3.68 54.78
C CYS A 30 -10.37 -4.84 53.94
N ASN A 31 -9.85 -6.06 54.09
CA ASN A 31 -10.30 -7.21 53.31
C ASN A 31 -11.79 -7.52 53.45
N LYS A 32 -12.35 -7.39 54.67
CA LYS A 32 -13.79 -7.57 54.88
C LYS A 32 -14.61 -6.49 54.17
N CYS A 33 -14.20 -5.22 54.29
CA CYS A 33 -14.84 -4.13 53.55
C CYS A 33 -14.80 -4.35 52.03
N SER A 34 -13.69 -4.83 51.49
CA SER A 34 -13.51 -5.07 50.05
C SER A 34 -14.43 -6.18 49.54
N ILE A 35 -14.60 -7.25 50.33
CA ILE A 35 -15.51 -8.37 50.04
C ILE A 35 -16.98 -7.93 50.14
N GLU A 36 -17.34 -7.15 51.15
CA GLU A 36 -18.70 -6.61 51.35
C GLU A 36 -19.06 -5.49 50.36
N CYS A 37 -18.09 -4.98 49.60
CA CYS A 37 -18.29 -3.85 48.70
C CYS A 37 -18.72 -4.33 47.31
N GLU A 38 -19.96 -4.00 46.95
CA GLU A 38 -20.56 -4.23 45.63
C GLU A 38 -19.95 -3.37 44.50
N GLU A 39 -19.07 -2.42 44.83
CA GLU A 39 -18.43 -1.58 43.82
C GLU A 39 -17.44 -2.40 42.98
N PRO A 40 -17.32 -2.10 41.66
CA PRO A 40 -16.52 -2.89 40.75
C PRO A 40 -15.04 -2.95 41.14
N ASN A 41 -14.36 -4.04 40.80
CA ASN A 41 -12.96 -4.22 41.18
C ASN A 41 -11.99 -3.19 40.58
N TYR A 42 -12.30 -2.57 39.43
CA TYR A 42 -11.42 -1.58 38.79
C TYR A 42 -11.22 -0.30 39.62
N THR A 43 -12.07 -0.04 40.63
CA THR A 43 -11.89 1.09 41.54
C THR A 43 -10.99 0.74 42.72
N LYS A 44 -10.68 -0.55 42.93
CA LYS A 44 -9.96 -1.04 44.11
C LYS A 44 -8.46 -1.15 43.79
N ILE A 45 -7.63 -0.35 44.46
CA ILE A 45 -6.18 -0.28 44.27
C ILE A 45 -5.51 -0.70 45.56
N LEU A 46 -4.48 -1.55 45.48
CA LEU A 46 -3.77 -2.02 46.66
C LEU A 46 -2.90 -0.89 47.23
N ILE A 47 -3.03 -0.61 48.54
CA ILE A 47 -2.25 0.44 49.21
C ILE A 47 -0.76 0.12 49.14
N SER A 48 -0.38 -1.17 49.26
CA SER A 48 1.03 -1.55 49.15
C SER A 48 1.61 -1.32 47.76
N ASP A 49 0.81 -1.38 46.69
CA ASP A 49 1.30 -1.08 45.34
C ASP A 49 1.59 0.42 45.20
N ILE A 50 0.72 1.28 45.75
CA ILE A 50 0.91 2.73 45.72
C ILE A 50 2.11 3.17 46.55
N LEU A 51 2.30 2.55 47.72
CA LEU A 51 3.37 2.92 48.65
C LEU A 51 4.73 2.30 48.30
N ASN A 52 4.80 1.41 47.32
CA ASN A 52 6.05 0.79 46.91
C ASN A 52 6.81 1.67 45.92
N GLU A 53 7.81 2.41 46.40
CA GLU A 53 8.65 3.29 45.58
C GLU A 53 9.44 2.56 44.48
N ASN A 54 9.57 1.23 44.56
CA ASN A 54 10.19 0.43 43.50
C ASN A 54 9.23 0.10 42.35
N TYR A 55 7.93 0.34 42.51
CA TYR A 55 6.95 0.09 41.45
C TYR A 55 6.89 1.28 40.51
N LYS A 56 6.91 0.96 39.22
CA LYS A 56 6.54 1.87 38.16
C LYS A 56 5.02 2.10 38.18
N VAL A 57 4.57 3.23 37.68
CA VAL A 57 3.14 3.58 37.62
C VAL A 57 2.38 2.54 36.79
N SER A 58 2.97 2.07 35.69
CA SER A 58 2.41 1.01 34.85
C SER A 58 2.24 -0.35 35.54
N GLN A 59 2.85 -0.55 36.72
CA GLN A 59 2.77 -1.78 37.50
C GLN A 59 1.72 -1.74 38.60
N VAL A 60 1.18 -0.56 38.93
CA VAL A 60 0.15 -0.40 39.96
C VAL A 60 -1.19 -0.90 39.42
N GLN A 61 -1.73 -1.98 40.01
CA GLN A 61 -2.98 -2.56 39.54
C GLN A 61 -4.15 -1.58 39.69
N ASN A 62 -5.03 -1.54 38.69
CA ASN A 62 -6.21 -0.67 38.66
C ASN A 62 -5.89 0.83 38.75
N TRP A 63 -4.65 1.24 38.44
CA TRP A 63 -4.28 2.63 38.24
C TRP A 63 -4.05 2.93 36.74
N PRO A 64 -4.72 3.93 36.16
CA PRO A 64 -5.74 4.77 36.78
C PRO A 64 -7.05 3.98 36.92
N PRO A 65 -7.95 4.38 37.84
CA PRO A 65 -9.21 3.67 38.12
C PRO A 65 -10.23 3.92 36.99
N ILE A 66 -9.97 3.34 35.82
CA ILE A 66 -10.74 3.49 34.59
C ILE A 66 -11.62 2.25 34.40
N LYS A 67 -12.93 2.47 34.23
CA LYS A 67 -13.90 1.40 34.00
C LYS A 67 -13.70 0.69 32.65
N ASP A 68 -13.40 1.49 31.63
CA ASP A 68 -13.26 1.02 30.27
C ASP A 68 -11.91 0.29 30.09
N LYS A 69 -11.97 -0.97 29.65
CA LYS A 69 -10.79 -1.83 29.52
C LYS A 69 -9.85 -1.38 28.40
N GLU A 70 -10.40 -0.85 27.32
CA GLU A 70 -9.60 -0.37 26.18
C GLU A 70 -8.86 0.89 26.57
N LEU A 71 -9.55 1.83 27.22
CA LEU A 71 -8.95 3.05 27.72
C LEU A 71 -7.91 2.78 28.81
N PHE A 72 -8.16 1.82 29.70
CA PHE A 72 -7.17 1.37 30.69
C PHE A 72 -5.91 0.78 30.02
N SER A 73 -6.09 -0.09 29.02
CA SER A 73 -4.97 -0.66 28.25
C SER A 73 -4.15 0.42 27.54
N PHE A 74 -4.83 1.41 26.94
CA PHE A 74 -4.17 2.57 26.34
C PHE A 74 -3.37 3.36 27.37
N MET A 75 -3.97 3.71 28.52
CA MET A 75 -3.27 4.47 29.57
C MET A 75 -2.06 3.73 30.13
N ASN A 76 -2.15 2.41 30.33
CA ASN A 76 -1.00 1.60 30.73
C ASN A 76 0.11 1.62 29.69
N SER A 77 -0.24 1.62 28.41
CA SER A 77 0.73 1.75 27.31
C SER A 77 1.41 3.12 27.35
N VAL A 78 0.66 4.19 27.66
CA VAL A 78 1.20 5.54 27.86
C VAL A 78 2.16 5.60 29.03
N PHE A 79 1.79 5.05 30.20
CA PHE A 79 2.67 5.03 31.36
C PHE A 79 3.95 4.27 31.08
N LYS A 80 3.85 3.05 30.53
CA LYS A 80 5.02 2.24 30.16
C LYS A 80 5.93 2.99 29.19
N CYS A 81 5.36 3.61 28.16
CA CYS A 81 6.12 4.41 27.19
C CYS A 81 6.86 5.57 27.86
N SER A 82 6.20 6.32 28.76
CA SER A 82 6.81 7.43 29.49
C SER A 82 7.94 7.01 30.42
N GLU A 83 7.82 5.82 31.03
CA GLU A 83 8.83 5.26 31.94
C GLU A 83 10.05 4.70 31.20
N GLU A 84 9.86 4.25 29.96
CA GLU A 84 10.94 3.79 29.08
C GLU A 84 11.62 4.95 28.34
N ASN A 85 10.89 6.05 28.09
CA ASN A 85 11.33 7.20 27.30
C ASN A 85 11.08 8.53 28.05
N PRO A 86 11.79 8.81 29.16
CA PRO A 86 11.48 9.94 30.05
C PRO A 86 11.70 11.33 29.43
N ASN A 87 12.47 11.42 28.35
CA ASN A 87 12.78 12.67 27.65
C ASN A 87 11.89 12.91 26.41
N GLU A 88 10.97 12.00 26.10
CA GLU A 88 10.11 12.12 24.93
C GLU A 88 8.90 13.00 25.23
N ASN A 89 8.71 14.06 24.44
CA ASN A 89 7.61 15.00 24.63
C ASN A 89 6.34 14.54 23.90
N ASN A 90 6.46 13.73 22.85
CA ASN A 90 5.34 13.22 22.07
C ASN A 90 5.16 11.71 22.24
N LEU A 91 4.70 11.32 23.44
CA LEU A 91 4.47 9.93 23.82
C LEU A 91 3.49 9.20 22.89
N LEU A 92 2.47 9.90 22.37
CA LEU A 92 1.50 9.29 21.45
C LEU A 92 2.17 8.88 20.14
N ASN A 93 2.98 9.76 19.55
CA ASN A 93 3.76 9.41 18.36
C ASN A 93 4.68 8.22 18.67
N GLN A 94 5.37 8.24 19.81
CA GLN A 94 6.28 7.14 20.18
C GLN A 94 5.56 5.79 20.30
N ILE A 95 4.36 5.75 20.89
CA ILE A 95 3.54 4.53 20.96
C ILE A 95 3.19 4.04 19.56
N ILE A 96 2.74 4.93 18.66
CA ILE A 96 2.39 4.57 17.29
C ILE A 96 3.63 4.08 16.53
N GLN A 97 4.78 4.73 16.67
CA GLN A 97 6.04 4.29 16.06
C GLN A 97 6.43 2.89 16.54
N GLN A 98 6.32 2.61 17.84
CA GLN A 98 6.60 1.28 18.38
C GLN A 98 5.65 0.23 17.80
N GLN A 99 4.35 0.54 17.70
CA GLN A 99 3.38 -0.38 17.09
C GLN A 99 3.69 -0.66 15.61
N ILE A 100 4.09 0.36 14.86
CA ILE A 100 4.54 0.21 13.46
C ILE A 100 5.76 -0.72 13.42
N GLN A 101 6.78 -0.47 14.25
CA GLN A 101 7.99 -1.28 14.29
C GLN A 101 7.71 -2.73 14.68
N ASP A 102 6.92 -2.96 15.73
CA ASP A 102 6.56 -4.29 16.21
C ASP A 102 5.79 -5.07 15.15
N TYR A 103 4.85 -4.41 14.45
CA TYR A 103 4.12 -5.02 13.34
C TYR A 103 5.06 -5.45 12.21
N PHE A 104 5.93 -4.54 11.72
CA PHE A 104 6.84 -4.88 10.62
C PHE A 104 7.87 -5.94 11.01
N LYS A 105 8.31 -5.97 12.28
CA LYS A 105 9.17 -7.03 12.80
C LYS A 105 8.46 -8.40 12.81
N ASP A 106 7.21 -8.46 13.25
CA ASP A 106 6.40 -9.68 13.18
C ASP A 106 6.18 -10.14 11.72
N GLN A 107 5.86 -9.20 10.81
CA GLN A 107 5.73 -9.53 9.39
C GLN A 107 7.04 -10.05 8.80
N GLN A 108 8.19 -9.47 9.15
CA GLN A 108 9.50 -9.93 8.70
C GLN A 108 9.76 -11.39 9.09
N VAL A 109 9.44 -11.76 10.34
CA VAL A 109 9.57 -13.15 10.81
C VAL A 109 8.68 -14.08 10.00
N LYS A 110 7.40 -13.73 9.83
CA LYS A 110 6.44 -14.54 9.06
C LYS A 110 6.85 -14.72 7.60
N ILE A 111 7.33 -13.66 6.95
CA ILE A 111 7.82 -13.70 5.57
C ILE A 111 9.05 -14.60 5.47
N LEU A 112 10.02 -14.46 6.39
CA LEU A 112 11.23 -15.29 6.40
C LEU A 112 10.90 -16.78 6.60
N GLU A 113 10.01 -17.10 7.54
CA GLU A 113 9.53 -18.47 7.75
C GLU A 113 8.89 -19.03 6.48
N ARG A 114 8.06 -18.23 5.80
CA ARG A 114 7.42 -18.66 4.55
C ARG A 114 8.42 -18.85 3.41
N LEU A 115 9.41 -17.97 3.28
CA LEU A 115 10.48 -18.11 2.29
C LEU A 115 11.29 -19.38 2.50
N ASN A 116 11.67 -19.68 3.75
CA ASN A 116 12.38 -20.92 4.09
C ASN A 116 11.54 -22.17 3.77
N GLN A 117 10.22 -22.12 4.00
CA GLN A 117 9.32 -23.20 3.60
C GLN A 117 9.24 -23.37 2.08
N ILE A 118 9.17 -22.27 1.33
CA ILE A 118 9.16 -22.31 -0.14
C ILE A 118 10.47 -22.91 -0.64
N GLU A 119 11.62 -22.45 -0.13
CA GLU A 119 12.94 -22.98 -0.49
C GLU A 119 13.01 -24.50 -0.26
N LYS A 120 12.60 -24.96 0.93
CA LYS A 120 12.57 -26.39 1.26
C LYS A 120 11.66 -27.18 0.31
N ASN A 121 10.46 -26.68 0.05
CA ASN A 121 9.49 -27.34 -0.84
C ASN A 121 10.00 -27.42 -2.28
N VAL A 122 10.68 -26.37 -2.77
CA VAL A 122 11.29 -26.33 -4.09
C VAL A 122 12.39 -27.38 -4.18
N LYS A 123 13.32 -27.43 -3.23
CA LYS A 123 14.38 -28.46 -3.20
C LYS A 123 13.81 -29.87 -3.26
N VAL A 124 12.83 -30.18 -2.41
CA VAL A 124 12.17 -31.50 -2.38
C VAL A 124 11.49 -31.82 -3.72
N LYS A 125 10.83 -30.86 -4.37
CA LYS A 125 10.19 -31.07 -5.67
C LYS A 125 11.21 -31.39 -6.76
N PHE A 126 12.32 -30.65 -6.82
CA PHE A 126 13.39 -30.89 -7.78
C PHE A 126 14.09 -32.23 -7.52
N GLU A 127 14.41 -32.55 -6.27
CA GLU A 127 14.95 -33.86 -5.87
C GLU A 127 14.02 -35.00 -6.29
N THR A 128 12.72 -34.88 -6.01
CA THR A 128 11.71 -35.87 -6.41
C THR A 128 11.63 -36.02 -7.93
N TYR A 129 11.70 -34.91 -8.67
CA TYR A 129 11.66 -34.92 -10.14
C TYR A 129 12.89 -35.62 -10.73
N ILE A 130 14.07 -35.30 -10.22
CA ILE A 130 15.35 -35.93 -10.60
C ILE A 130 15.33 -37.42 -10.27
N GLN A 131 14.86 -37.80 -9.06
CA GLN A 131 14.78 -39.20 -8.66
C GLN A 131 13.85 -40.01 -9.56
N LYS A 132 12.69 -39.47 -9.96
CA LYS A 132 11.78 -40.13 -10.91
C LYS A 132 12.47 -40.40 -12.24
N PHE A 133 13.26 -39.45 -12.73
CA PHE A 133 14.03 -39.62 -13.95
C PHE A 133 15.13 -40.69 -13.80
N TYR A 134 15.84 -40.74 -12.68
CA TYR A 134 16.81 -41.82 -12.42
C TYR A 134 16.15 -43.20 -12.36
N ASN A 135 15.04 -43.32 -11.64
CA ASN A 135 14.30 -44.58 -11.54
C ASN A 135 13.79 -45.05 -12.91
N GLN A 136 13.33 -44.13 -13.77
CA GLN A 136 12.92 -44.45 -15.15
C GLN A 136 14.10 -45.00 -15.97
N ASN A 137 15.26 -44.35 -15.90
CA ASN A 137 16.46 -44.83 -16.60
C ASN A 137 16.89 -46.22 -16.11
N GLU A 138 16.83 -46.46 -14.80
CA GLU A 138 17.15 -47.77 -14.22
C GLU A 138 16.20 -48.87 -14.73
N THR A 139 14.88 -48.60 -14.78
CA THR A 139 13.90 -49.55 -15.32
C THR A 139 14.07 -49.82 -16.82
N GLU A 140 14.61 -48.85 -17.56
CA GLU A 140 14.87 -48.96 -19.01
C GLU A 140 16.27 -49.54 -19.31
N GLY A 141 17.04 -49.92 -18.28
CA GLY A 141 18.41 -50.43 -18.44
C GLY A 141 19.41 -49.40 -18.97
N LYS A 142 19.08 -48.11 -18.86
CA LYS A 142 19.96 -47.00 -19.28
C LYS A 142 21.01 -46.72 -18.21
N MET A 143 22.22 -46.37 -18.62
CA MET A 143 23.28 -46.01 -17.69
C MET A 143 23.01 -44.62 -17.12
N ASN A 144 23.29 -44.45 -15.82
CA ASN A 144 23.34 -43.13 -15.22
C ASN A 144 24.67 -42.43 -15.56
N ILE A 145 24.76 -41.12 -15.30
CA ILE A 145 25.99 -40.34 -15.56
C ILE A 145 27.22 -40.94 -14.87
N GLU A 146 27.09 -41.46 -13.65
CA GLU A 146 28.20 -42.04 -12.90
C GLU A 146 28.74 -43.31 -13.57
N GLN A 147 27.85 -44.17 -14.09
CA GLN A 147 28.20 -45.37 -14.84
C GLN A 147 28.83 -45.03 -16.18
N ILE A 148 28.28 -44.03 -16.89
CA ILE A 148 28.88 -43.50 -18.11
C ILE A 148 30.31 -43.05 -17.83
N ILE A 149 30.53 -42.21 -16.79
CA ILE A 149 31.86 -41.72 -16.41
C ILE A 149 32.81 -42.88 -16.08
N LYS A 150 32.34 -43.91 -15.36
CA LYS A 150 33.15 -45.11 -15.05
C LYS A 150 33.61 -45.84 -16.32
N ASN A 151 32.79 -45.87 -17.37
CA ASN A 151 33.12 -46.55 -18.62
C ASN A 151 34.12 -45.78 -19.50
N PHE A 152 34.34 -44.48 -19.25
CA PHE A 152 35.31 -43.65 -19.99
C PHE A 152 36.59 -43.34 -19.22
N GLN A 153 36.99 -44.22 -18.29
CA GLN A 153 38.26 -44.03 -17.59
C GLN A 153 39.44 -44.17 -18.55
N ILE A 154 40.22 -43.10 -18.67
CA ILE A 154 41.36 -43.00 -19.60
C ILE A 154 42.52 -43.96 -19.26
N ASP A 155 42.52 -44.57 -18.08
CA ASP A 155 43.65 -45.34 -17.57
C ASP A 155 43.85 -46.66 -18.32
N GLU A 156 42.78 -47.33 -18.77
CA GLU A 156 42.91 -48.51 -19.64
C GLU A 156 43.49 -48.14 -21.00
N PHE A 157 43.03 -47.03 -21.59
CA PHE A 157 43.56 -46.52 -22.85
C PHE A 157 45.04 -46.15 -22.73
N ARG A 158 45.43 -45.46 -21.64
CA ARG A 158 46.84 -45.16 -21.33
C ARG A 158 47.68 -46.43 -21.21
N THR A 159 47.15 -47.46 -20.58
CA THR A 159 47.84 -48.75 -20.41
C THR A 159 48.08 -49.42 -21.75
N LYS A 160 47.06 -49.47 -22.63
CA LYS A 160 47.19 -50.05 -23.97
C LYS A 160 48.18 -49.29 -24.86
N ILE A 161 48.18 -47.96 -24.79
CA ILE A 161 49.17 -47.14 -25.51
C ILE A 161 50.59 -47.42 -25.02
N LYS A 162 50.81 -47.54 -23.70
CA LYS A 162 52.12 -47.91 -23.15
C LYS A 162 52.57 -49.30 -23.60
N GLU A 163 51.66 -50.28 -23.60
CA GLU A 163 51.96 -51.63 -24.10
C GLU A 163 52.41 -51.63 -25.56
N PHE A 164 51.80 -50.79 -26.41
CA PHE A 164 52.21 -50.63 -27.80
C PHE A 164 53.57 -49.95 -27.95
N LEU A 165 53.81 -48.86 -27.22
CA LEU A 165 55.10 -48.16 -27.23
C LEU A 165 56.26 -49.03 -26.72
N ASP A 166 55.97 -49.95 -25.80
CA ASP A 166 56.90 -50.95 -25.28
C ASP A 166 57.08 -52.16 -26.24
N ASN A 167 56.46 -52.16 -27.42
CA ASN A 167 56.40 -53.28 -28.37
C ASN A 167 55.80 -54.59 -27.80
N LYS A 168 54.95 -54.52 -26.77
CA LYS A 168 54.25 -55.69 -26.18
C LYS A 168 53.01 -56.10 -26.97
N ILE A 169 52.42 -55.16 -27.70
CA ILE A 169 51.29 -55.38 -28.63
C ILE A 169 51.56 -54.67 -29.95
N ASP A 170 50.91 -55.12 -31.02
CA ASP A 170 50.94 -54.48 -32.34
C ASP A 170 49.80 -53.46 -32.51
N ILE A 171 49.77 -52.82 -33.69
CA ILE A 171 48.76 -51.83 -34.04
C ILE A 171 47.36 -52.43 -34.20
N ASP A 172 47.28 -53.71 -34.62
CA ASP A 172 46.01 -54.40 -34.83
C ASP A 172 45.28 -54.57 -33.48
N LYS A 173 46.01 -54.93 -32.41
CA LYS A 173 45.45 -54.99 -31.05
C LYS A 173 45.00 -53.64 -30.49
N ILE A 174 45.65 -52.54 -30.88
CA ILE A 174 45.16 -51.19 -30.55
C ILE A 174 43.86 -50.89 -31.30
N PHE A 175 43.78 -51.30 -32.56
CA PHE A 175 42.59 -51.08 -33.37
C PHE A 175 41.39 -51.89 -32.83
N GLU A 176 41.60 -53.14 -32.44
CA GLU A 176 40.59 -53.97 -31.77
C GLU A 176 40.11 -53.33 -30.46
N PHE A 177 41.02 -52.83 -29.63
CA PHE A 177 40.66 -52.12 -28.39
C PHE A 177 39.86 -50.86 -28.69
N LYS A 178 40.23 -50.08 -29.71
CA LYS A 178 39.48 -48.90 -30.16
C LYS A 178 38.08 -49.28 -30.63
N GLU A 179 37.90 -50.38 -31.38
CA GLU A 179 36.59 -50.84 -31.84
C GLU A 179 35.68 -51.24 -30.66
N GLN A 180 36.22 -51.97 -29.67
CA GLN A 180 35.49 -52.32 -28.44
C GLN A 180 35.03 -51.06 -27.67
N GLN A 181 35.89 -50.05 -27.56
CA GLN A 181 35.54 -48.78 -26.93
C GLN A 181 34.52 -47.97 -27.75
N ASN A 182 34.51 -48.13 -29.07
CA ASN A 182 33.61 -47.41 -29.97
C ASN A 182 32.14 -47.85 -29.80
N GLU A 183 31.89 -49.15 -29.57
CA GLU A 183 30.54 -49.66 -29.27
C GLU A 183 29.99 -49.07 -27.96
N ILE A 184 30.83 -48.98 -26.93
CA ILE A 184 30.50 -48.36 -25.64
C ILE A 184 30.23 -46.86 -25.84
N LEU A 185 31.05 -46.18 -26.66
CA LEU A 185 30.93 -44.76 -26.98
C LEU A 185 29.61 -44.42 -27.66
N VAL A 186 29.20 -45.19 -28.67
CA VAL A 186 27.96 -44.94 -29.41
C VAL A 186 26.74 -45.05 -28.50
N ASN A 187 26.69 -46.07 -27.64
CA ASN A 187 25.59 -46.25 -26.69
C ASN A 187 25.59 -45.13 -25.61
N ALA A 188 26.75 -44.78 -25.07
CA ALA A 188 26.86 -43.72 -24.09
C ALA A 188 26.50 -42.33 -24.65
N GLN A 189 26.86 -42.04 -25.91
CA GLN A 189 26.62 -40.73 -26.51
C GLN A 189 25.14 -40.37 -26.56
N GLU A 190 24.27 -41.32 -26.88
CA GLU A 190 22.83 -41.10 -26.89
C GLU A 190 22.27 -40.87 -25.48
N GLN A 191 22.78 -41.61 -24.50
CA GLN A 191 22.39 -41.46 -23.10
C GLN A 191 22.86 -40.11 -22.53
N ILE A 192 24.09 -39.67 -22.86
CA ILE A 192 24.60 -38.34 -22.50
C ILE A 192 23.71 -37.24 -23.06
N LYS A 193 23.27 -37.34 -24.33
CA LYS A 193 22.35 -36.35 -24.92
C LYS A 193 21.01 -36.29 -24.18
N GLN A 194 20.45 -37.44 -23.80
CA GLN A 194 19.20 -37.50 -23.03
C GLN A 194 19.35 -36.86 -21.65
N GLN A 195 20.45 -37.17 -20.94
CA GLN A 195 20.78 -36.58 -19.63
C GLN A 195 20.96 -35.06 -19.74
N PHE A 196 21.69 -34.60 -20.76
CA PHE A 196 21.90 -33.18 -21.02
C PHE A 196 20.59 -32.44 -21.30
N LYS A 197 19.72 -33.01 -22.13
CA LYS A 197 18.39 -32.44 -22.40
C LYS A 197 17.57 -32.31 -21.12
N LYS A 198 17.60 -33.32 -20.25
CA LYS A 198 16.89 -33.29 -18.96
C LYS A 198 17.46 -32.25 -18.00
N GLN A 199 18.77 -32.06 -17.99
CA GLN A 199 19.41 -30.96 -17.26
C GLN A 199 18.94 -29.58 -17.78
N GLN A 200 18.82 -29.41 -19.10
CA GLN A 200 18.28 -28.18 -19.68
C GLN A 200 16.83 -27.93 -19.26
N GLU A 201 15.97 -28.95 -19.31
CA GLU A 201 14.57 -28.85 -18.84
C GLU A 201 14.49 -28.43 -17.36
N ILE A 202 15.34 -29.02 -16.50
CA ILE A 202 15.43 -28.64 -15.09
C ILE A 202 15.87 -27.18 -14.92
N GLN A 203 16.85 -26.74 -15.71
CA GLN A 203 17.34 -25.37 -15.67
C GLN A 203 16.27 -24.36 -16.11
N GLU A 204 15.48 -24.70 -17.14
CA GLU A 204 14.34 -23.88 -17.58
C GLU A 204 13.28 -23.75 -16.51
N LEU A 205 12.88 -24.85 -15.86
CA LEU A 205 11.93 -24.84 -14.75
C LEU A 205 12.43 -23.98 -13.57
N PHE A 206 13.72 -24.05 -13.27
CA PHE A 206 14.31 -23.23 -12.21
C PHE A 206 14.33 -21.74 -12.57
N ASN A 207 14.61 -21.41 -13.84
CA ASN A 207 14.56 -20.03 -14.32
C ASN A 207 13.15 -19.45 -14.30
N GLN A 208 12.13 -20.24 -14.65
CA GLN A 208 10.72 -19.84 -14.56
C GLN A 208 10.33 -19.53 -13.11
N LEU A 209 10.67 -20.42 -12.17
CA LEU A 209 10.43 -20.19 -10.75
C LEU A 209 11.10 -18.89 -10.26
N LYS A 210 12.31 -18.60 -10.71
CA LYS A 210 13.02 -17.36 -10.36
C LYS A 210 12.25 -16.13 -10.85
N GLN A 211 11.79 -16.13 -12.10
CA GLN A 211 11.00 -15.03 -12.65
C GLN A 211 9.69 -14.83 -11.89
N GLU A 212 8.96 -15.91 -11.56
CA GLU A 212 7.71 -15.82 -10.79
C GLU A 212 7.90 -15.20 -9.40
N LEU A 213 9.03 -15.51 -8.74
CA LEU A 213 9.39 -14.90 -7.46
C LEU A 213 9.76 -13.42 -7.61
N ASP A 214 10.57 -13.07 -8.61
CA ASP A 214 10.99 -11.69 -8.88
C ASP A 214 9.78 -10.80 -9.21
N ASP A 215 8.86 -11.26 -10.07
CA ASP A 215 7.63 -10.54 -10.41
C ASP A 215 6.72 -10.30 -9.20
N SER A 216 6.68 -11.27 -8.28
CA SER A 216 5.92 -11.15 -7.04
C SER A 216 6.54 -10.11 -6.10
N LEU A 217 7.87 -10.04 -6.02
CA LEU A 217 8.59 -9.05 -5.21
C LEU A 217 8.48 -7.63 -5.79
N LEU A 218 8.48 -7.49 -7.11
CA LEU A 218 8.29 -6.19 -7.78
C LEU A 218 6.97 -5.51 -7.37
N LYS A 219 5.88 -6.27 -7.28
CA LYS A 219 4.58 -5.74 -6.82
C LYS A 219 4.64 -5.20 -5.39
N TYR A 220 5.44 -5.83 -4.52
CA TYR A 220 5.60 -5.40 -3.14
C TYR A 220 6.41 -4.10 -3.04
N ASN A 221 7.48 -4.00 -3.83
CA ASN A 221 8.35 -2.81 -3.85
C ASN A 221 7.67 -1.55 -4.40
N GLN A 222 6.56 -1.72 -5.14
CA GLN A 222 5.77 -0.62 -5.68
C GLN A 222 4.66 -0.14 -4.73
N HIS A 223 4.48 -0.79 -3.58
CA HIS A 223 3.44 -0.41 -2.64
C HIS A 223 3.85 0.84 -1.85
N GLU A 224 3.15 1.95 -2.08
CA GLU A 224 3.20 3.13 -1.22
C GLU A 224 2.00 3.09 -0.26
N PHE A 225 2.23 3.40 1.02
CA PHE A 225 1.16 3.62 2.00
C PHE A 225 0.86 5.12 2.10
N PRO A 226 -0.13 5.66 1.35
CA PRO A 226 -0.43 7.07 1.40
C PRO A 226 -1.20 7.41 2.67
N ILE A 227 -0.75 8.44 3.39
CA ILE A 227 -1.52 9.04 4.47
C ILE A 227 -2.51 10.00 3.83
N LYS A 228 -3.80 9.69 3.96
CA LYS A 228 -4.87 10.55 3.44
C LYS A 228 -5.01 11.77 4.34
N GLU A 229 -4.76 12.95 3.79
CA GLU A 229 -4.98 14.22 4.45
C GLU A 229 -6.16 14.92 3.78
N GLN A 230 -7.21 15.23 4.55
CA GLN A 230 -8.30 16.06 4.05
C GLN A 230 -7.88 17.52 4.18
N ILE A 231 -7.80 18.22 3.05
CA ILE A 231 -7.41 19.63 2.99
C ILE A 231 -8.58 20.50 2.51
N ASN A 232 -8.49 21.79 2.81
CA ASN A 232 -9.35 22.80 2.18
C ASN A 232 -8.57 23.44 1.03
N LEU A 233 -9.14 23.43 -0.17
CA LEU A 233 -8.58 24.11 -1.32
C LEU A 233 -9.10 25.55 -1.32
N ASN A 234 -8.24 26.53 -1.02
CA ASN A 234 -8.65 27.93 -1.13
C ASN A 234 -8.83 28.28 -2.60
N LEU A 235 -9.99 28.84 -2.94
CA LEU A 235 -10.34 29.19 -4.29
C LEU A 235 -10.43 30.70 -4.45
N PHE A 236 -9.86 31.18 -5.56
CA PHE A 236 -9.79 32.58 -5.90
C PHE A 236 -10.42 32.82 -7.26
N LYS A 237 -11.05 33.98 -7.42
CA LYS A 237 -11.56 34.43 -8.71
C LYS A 237 -10.41 34.89 -9.59
N SER A 238 -10.41 34.44 -10.84
CA SER A 238 -9.56 35.01 -11.88
C SER A 238 -10.06 36.40 -12.30
N ASN A 239 -9.13 37.29 -12.61
CA ASN A 239 -9.40 38.57 -13.24
C ASN A 239 -9.43 38.49 -14.79
N TYR A 240 -9.40 37.28 -15.36
CA TYR A 240 -9.49 37.09 -16.79
C TYR A 240 -10.68 37.85 -17.40
N LYS A 241 -10.39 38.67 -18.42
CA LYS A 241 -11.36 39.56 -19.12
C LYS A 241 -12.16 40.51 -18.21
N ASN A 242 -11.71 40.78 -16.98
CA ASN A 242 -12.39 41.67 -16.02
C ASN A 242 -13.83 41.27 -15.70
N ILE A 243 -14.12 39.97 -15.60
CA ILE A 243 -15.46 39.45 -15.26
C ILE A 243 -15.57 38.80 -13.85
N PRO A 244 -14.79 39.20 -12.82
CA PRO A 244 -14.80 38.52 -11.52
C PRO A 244 -16.12 38.68 -10.75
N ASN A 245 -16.99 39.60 -11.18
CA ASN A 245 -18.31 39.81 -10.58
C ASN A 245 -19.39 38.84 -11.07
N SER A 246 -19.06 37.92 -11.99
CA SER A 246 -20.03 37.01 -12.63
C SER A 246 -20.19 35.63 -11.97
N PHE A 247 -19.60 35.47 -10.79
CA PHE A 247 -19.72 34.26 -9.97
C PHE A 247 -19.31 34.56 -8.53
N THR A 248 -19.77 33.75 -7.57
CA THR A 248 -19.43 33.87 -6.15
C THR A 248 -18.84 32.56 -5.63
N ILE A 249 -17.91 32.67 -4.68
CA ILE A 249 -17.34 31.52 -3.95
C ILE A 249 -17.79 31.68 -2.50
N THR A 250 -18.31 30.63 -1.88
CA THR A 250 -18.71 30.67 -0.47
C THR A 250 -17.50 30.86 0.45
N PRO A 251 -17.66 31.43 1.65
CA PRO A 251 -16.55 31.67 2.57
C PRO A 251 -15.76 30.42 2.97
N ASP A 252 -16.38 29.24 2.91
CA ASP A 252 -15.77 27.95 3.21
C ASP A 252 -15.10 27.29 1.98
N ASN A 253 -15.10 27.95 0.82
CA ASN A 253 -14.57 27.45 -0.46
C ASN A 253 -15.20 26.14 -0.96
N LYS A 254 -16.40 25.78 -0.47
CA LYS A 254 -17.08 24.53 -0.85
C LYS A 254 -18.10 24.68 -1.96
N GLN A 255 -18.50 25.91 -2.30
CA GLN A 255 -19.47 26.14 -3.35
C GLN A 255 -19.06 27.32 -4.23
N ILE A 256 -19.17 27.12 -5.54
CA ILE A 256 -19.02 28.15 -6.56
C ILE A 256 -20.37 28.30 -7.26
N THR A 257 -20.93 29.50 -7.24
CA THR A 257 -22.17 29.82 -7.95
C THR A 257 -21.83 30.68 -9.14
N PHE A 258 -22.04 30.19 -10.36
CA PHE A 258 -21.87 31.00 -11.57
C PHE A 258 -23.23 31.58 -11.96
N ASP A 259 -23.33 32.91 -11.90
CA ASP A 259 -24.57 33.60 -12.24
C ASP A 259 -24.89 33.47 -13.73
N ASN A 260 -26.10 33.87 -14.14
CA ASN A 260 -26.47 33.94 -15.54
C ASN A 260 -26.12 35.30 -16.18
N GLN A 261 -25.33 36.14 -15.52
CA GLN A 261 -24.82 37.37 -16.10
C GLN A 261 -23.54 37.07 -16.89
N ASN A 262 -23.29 37.88 -17.94
CA ASN A 262 -22.14 37.69 -18.82
C ASN A 262 -22.07 36.26 -19.39
N THR A 263 -23.21 35.73 -19.86
CA THR A 263 -23.21 34.51 -20.68
C THR A 263 -22.29 34.70 -21.88
N ASP A 264 -21.79 33.59 -22.40
CA ASP A 264 -20.81 33.51 -23.48
C ASP A 264 -19.38 33.94 -23.09
N TYR A 265 -19.13 34.26 -21.82
CA TYR A 265 -17.79 34.48 -21.28
C TYR A 265 -17.33 33.36 -20.34
N TYR A 266 -16.02 33.14 -20.36
CA TYR A 266 -15.35 32.17 -19.50
C TYR A 266 -15.15 32.72 -18.10
N LYS A 267 -15.63 31.99 -17.10
CA LYS A 267 -15.51 32.27 -15.67
C LYS A 267 -14.48 31.32 -15.08
N GLN A 268 -13.36 31.85 -14.60
CA GLN A 268 -12.23 31.05 -14.14
C GLN A 268 -12.03 31.20 -12.63
N VAL A 269 -11.86 30.06 -11.96
CA VAL A 269 -11.51 29.95 -10.55
C VAL A 269 -10.20 29.18 -10.49
N TYR A 270 -9.31 29.58 -9.59
CA TYR A 270 -8.03 28.88 -9.37
C TYR A 270 -7.73 28.72 -7.88
N CYS A 271 -6.81 27.83 -7.53
CA CYS A 271 -6.38 27.62 -6.14
C CYS A 271 -4.98 28.17 -5.82
N ASP A 272 -4.57 28.03 -4.57
CA ASP A 272 -3.18 28.24 -4.15
C ASP A 272 -2.19 27.30 -4.89
N ILE A 273 -0.90 27.66 -4.86
CA ILE A 273 0.17 26.84 -5.44
C ILE A 273 0.18 25.45 -4.78
N LEU A 274 0.21 24.42 -5.61
CA LEU A 274 0.14 23.01 -5.22
C LEU A 274 1.54 22.40 -5.11
N GLU A 275 1.69 21.48 -4.15
CA GLU A 275 2.89 20.65 -4.03
C GLU A 275 2.94 19.60 -5.15
N LYS A 276 4.04 19.55 -5.94
CA LYS A 276 4.15 18.68 -7.12
C LYS A 276 4.14 17.18 -6.79
N GLN A 277 4.60 16.80 -5.61
CA GLN A 277 4.73 15.41 -5.16
C GLN A 277 3.42 14.79 -4.67
N LYS A 278 2.47 15.61 -4.20
CA LYS A 278 1.20 15.15 -3.66
C LYS A 278 0.26 14.70 -4.77
N THR A 279 -0.52 13.67 -4.49
CA THR A 279 -1.66 13.33 -5.34
C THR A 279 -2.89 14.02 -4.77
N TYR A 280 -3.63 14.75 -5.60
CA TYR A 280 -4.86 15.43 -5.21
C TYR A 280 -6.04 14.65 -5.75
N HIS A 281 -7.08 14.49 -4.92
CA HIS A 281 -8.36 13.91 -5.30
C HIS A 281 -9.47 14.84 -4.84
N ILE A 282 -10.08 15.51 -5.81
CA ILE A 282 -11.16 16.48 -5.61
C ILE A 282 -12.47 15.82 -6.03
N LYS A 283 -13.44 15.77 -5.12
CA LYS A 283 -14.80 15.33 -5.42
C LYS A 283 -15.69 16.54 -5.67
N ILE A 284 -16.30 16.57 -6.85
CA ILE A 284 -17.11 17.70 -7.31
C ILE A 284 -18.51 17.22 -7.69
N ARG A 285 -19.54 17.88 -7.16
CA ARG A 285 -20.92 17.78 -7.66
C ARG A 285 -21.29 19.05 -8.39
N ILE A 286 -22.09 18.91 -9.44
CA ILE A 286 -22.58 20.04 -10.23
C ILE A 286 -24.10 20.00 -10.21
N ASP A 287 -24.71 21.14 -9.94
CA ASP A 287 -26.13 21.37 -10.15
C ASP A 287 -26.30 22.37 -11.30
N ALA A 288 -26.52 21.83 -12.50
CA ALA A 288 -26.75 22.61 -13.70
C ALA A 288 -28.24 22.92 -13.94
N LYS A 289 -29.11 22.58 -12.98
CA LYS A 289 -30.57 22.85 -13.02
C LYS A 289 -31.22 22.38 -14.33
N GLY A 290 -30.80 21.22 -14.85
CA GLY A 290 -31.26 20.63 -16.10
C GLY A 290 -30.62 21.19 -17.38
N THR A 291 -29.69 22.15 -17.28
CA THR A 291 -29.12 22.87 -18.43
C THR A 291 -27.67 22.52 -18.77
N ILE A 292 -27.19 21.34 -18.34
CA ILE A 292 -25.79 20.92 -18.53
C ILE A 292 -25.34 20.94 -20.00
N LYS A 293 -26.26 20.78 -20.96
CA LYS A 293 -25.96 20.83 -22.40
C LYS A 293 -25.53 22.22 -22.89
N ASN A 294 -25.90 23.28 -22.16
CA ASN A 294 -25.60 24.67 -22.46
C ASN A 294 -24.40 25.20 -21.66
N GLN A 295 -23.60 24.31 -21.09
CA GLN A 295 -22.49 24.67 -20.21
C GLN A 295 -21.23 23.92 -20.62
N TYR A 296 -20.09 24.63 -20.66
CA TYR A 296 -18.79 24.00 -20.69
C TYR A 296 -18.16 24.08 -19.31
N ILE A 297 -17.73 22.93 -18.81
CA ILE A 297 -17.03 22.83 -17.53
C ILE A 297 -15.75 22.08 -17.79
N PHE A 298 -14.63 22.72 -17.47
CA PHE A 298 -13.31 22.13 -17.59
C PHE A 298 -12.54 22.26 -16.27
N PHE A 299 -11.68 21.29 -16.05
CA PHE A 299 -10.72 21.23 -14.95
C PHE A 299 -9.30 21.22 -15.53
N GLY A 300 -8.39 21.99 -14.95
CA GLY A 300 -7.03 22.13 -15.49
C GLY A 300 -5.93 22.33 -14.47
N ILE A 301 -4.69 22.08 -14.91
CA ILE A 301 -3.46 22.39 -14.18
C ILE A 301 -2.57 23.26 -15.07
N ASP A 302 -2.21 24.45 -14.59
CA ASP A 302 -1.27 25.37 -15.25
C ASP A 302 -0.52 26.19 -14.21
N THR A 303 0.43 27.01 -14.65
CA THR A 303 1.28 27.82 -13.77
C THR A 303 0.49 29.00 -13.19
N GLN A 304 0.83 29.38 -11.95
CA GLN A 304 0.32 30.58 -11.28
C GLN A 304 0.48 31.85 -12.12
N GLN A 305 1.52 31.95 -12.96
CA GLN A 305 1.78 33.09 -13.83
C GLN A 305 0.74 33.30 -14.95
N LYS A 306 -0.13 32.31 -15.18
CA LYS A 306 -1.18 32.33 -16.21
C LYS A 306 -2.60 32.36 -15.62
N LYS A 307 -2.75 32.61 -14.32
CA LYS A 307 -4.03 32.57 -13.60
C LYS A 307 -5.14 33.48 -14.14
N ASP A 308 -4.75 34.55 -14.81
CA ASP A 308 -5.65 35.55 -15.41
C ASP A 308 -5.59 35.55 -16.95
N LYS A 309 -5.14 34.45 -17.57
CA LYS A 309 -4.96 34.32 -19.02
C LYS A 309 -5.88 33.26 -19.64
N GLN A 310 -5.93 33.26 -20.96
CA GLN A 310 -6.66 32.23 -21.70
C GLN A 310 -5.91 30.89 -21.65
N LEU A 311 -6.63 29.79 -21.36
CA LEU A 311 -6.06 28.50 -20.99
C LEU A 311 -5.96 27.49 -22.17
N ASN A 312 -5.78 27.97 -23.40
CA ASN A 312 -5.84 27.15 -24.63
C ASN A 312 -4.77 26.06 -24.76
N ASN A 313 -3.65 26.17 -24.04
CA ASN A 313 -2.49 25.27 -24.14
C ASN A 313 -2.12 24.67 -22.78
N THR A 314 -3.11 24.43 -21.94
CA THR A 314 -2.93 23.94 -20.57
C THR A 314 -3.15 22.43 -20.50
N ASN A 315 -2.79 21.84 -19.35
CA ASN A 315 -3.24 20.49 -19.06
C ASN A 315 -4.71 20.57 -18.64
N TYR A 316 -5.62 19.99 -19.42
CA TYR A 316 -7.05 20.11 -19.12
C TYR A 316 -7.85 18.85 -19.46
N LEU A 317 -8.98 18.73 -18.76
CA LEU A 317 -10.06 17.81 -19.03
C LEU A 317 -11.38 18.59 -19.03
N TYR A 318 -12.14 18.53 -20.11
CA TYR A 318 -13.52 19.02 -20.17
C TYR A 318 -14.47 17.91 -19.75
N ALA A 319 -15.22 18.12 -18.67
CA ALA A 319 -16.35 17.25 -18.32
C ALA A 319 -17.48 17.40 -19.34
N PHE A 320 -17.77 18.65 -19.68
CA PHE A 320 -18.77 19.06 -20.66
C PHE A 320 -18.15 20.11 -21.59
N HIS A 321 -18.13 19.84 -22.89
CA HIS A 321 -17.66 20.74 -23.95
C HIS A 321 -18.76 20.92 -25.01
N GLN A 322 -18.44 21.49 -26.17
CA GLN A 322 -19.36 21.59 -27.30
C GLN A 322 -20.07 20.26 -27.59
N ASN A 323 -21.40 20.33 -27.80
CA ASN A 323 -22.28 19.16 -27.94
C ASN A 323 -22.25 18.20 -26.74
N SER A 324 -21.91 18.72 -25.56
CA SER A 324 -21.76 17.99 -24.30
C SER A 324 -20.74 16.85 -24.37
N ASN A 325 -19.74 16.99 -25.24
CA ASN A 325 -18.67 16.01 -25.36
C ASN A 325 -17.69 16.14 -24.20
N THR A 326 -16.99 15.05 -23.89
CA THR A 326 -15.83 15.06 -22.99
C THR A 326 -14.57 15.09 -23.85
N SER A 327 -13.62 15.97 -23.52
CA SER A 327 -12.34 16.13 -24.24
C SER A 327 -11.22 16.41 -23.26
N GLY A 328 -9.98 16.34 -23.72
CA GLY A 328 -8.81 16.69 -22.92
C GLY A 328 -7.64 17.08 -23.80
N SER A 329 -6.62 17.63 -23.17
CA SER A 329 -5.32 17.87 -23.81
C SER A 329 -4.57 16.56 -24.07
N LYS A 330 -3.35 16.66 -24.61
CA LYS A 330 -2.30 15.63 -24.80
C LYS A 330 -2.60 14.20 -24.30
N ASN A 331 -2.48 13.24 -25.23
CA ASN A 331 -2.66 11.82 -24.96
C ASN A 331 -3.99 11.48 -24.29
N PHE A 332 -5.04 12.23 -24.64
CA PHE A 332 -6.38 12.05 -24.10
C PHE A 332 -6.91 10.64 -24.36
N LYS A 333 -7.34 9.97 -23.29
CA LYS A 333 -7.91 8.63 -23.31
C LYS A 333 -9.29 8.64 -22.63
N LYS A 334 -10.15 7.74 -23.11
CA LYS A 334 -11.45 7.44 -22.52
C LYS A 334 -11.56 5.93 -22.29
N GLU A 335 -12.08 5.56 -21.14
CA GLU A 335 -12.33 4.18 -20.74
C GLU A 335 -13.70 4.14 -20.05
N GLY A 336 -14.51 3.10 -20.28
CA GLY A 336 -15.81 2.95 -19.63
C GLY A 336 -16.93 2.51 -20.57
N GLN A 337 -18.14 2.47 -20.03
CA GLN A 337 -19.35 2.06 -20.77
C GLN A 337 -19.90 3.19 -21.66
N TYR A 338 -19.73 4.44 -21.24
CA TYR A 338 -20.27 5.62 -21.91
C TYR A 338 -19.17 6.41 -22.60
N ASN A 339 -19.53 7.26 -23.56
CA ASN A 339 -18.56 8.10 -24.26
C ASN A 339 -18.52 9.55 -23.77
N ARG A 340 -19.54 9.96 -23.01
CA ARG A 340 -19.74 11.32 -22.53
C ARG A 340 -20.40 11.31 -21.15
N PHE A 341 -19.97 12.22 -20.27
CA PHE A 341 -20.59 12.36 -18.95
C PHE A 341 -22.08 12.70 -19.03
N ASN A 342 -22.51 13.46 -20.05
CA ASN A 342 -23.92 13.86 -20.20
C ASN A 342 -24.90 12.70 -20.48
N GLU A 343 -24.41 11.50 -20.83
CA GLU A 343 -25.23 10.32 -21.11
C GLU A 343 -25.83 9.73 -19.82
N PHE A 344 -25.18 9.98 -18.68
CA PHE A 344 -25.59 9.43 -17.38
C PHE A 344 -25.59 10.47 -16.24
N PHE A 345 -25.05 11.67 -16.47
CA PHE A 345 -24.98 12.74 -15.49
C PHE A 345 -26.36 13.13 -14.95
N ARG A 346 -26.44 13.30 -13.62
CA ARG A 346 -27.62 13.75 -12.89
C ARG A 346 -27.24 14.91 -11.98
N ASP A 347 -27.99 16.00 -12.07
CA ASP A 347 -27.77 17.20 -11.27
C ASP A 347 -27.73 16.87 -9.78
N ASN A 348 -26.71 17.43 -9.11
CA ASN A 348 -26.49 17.32 -7.68
C ASN A 348 -26.36 15.88 -7.14
N GLN A 349 -26.24 14.88 -8.02
CA GLN A 349 -26.14 13.45 -7.70
C GLN A 349 -24.84 12.82 -8.22
N THR A 350 -24.46 13.15 -9.46
CA THR A 350 -23.21 12.62 -10.03
C THR A 350 -22.02 13.35 -9.42
N ILE A 351 -21.15 12.58 -8.77
CA ILE A 351 -19.86 13.05 -8.26
C ILE A 351 -18.81 12.83 -9.35
N LEU A 352 -18.13 13.90 -9.76
CA LEU A 352 -16.93 13.86 -10.57
C LEU A 352 -15.71 13.83 -9.65
N ASN A 353 -14.97 12.73 -9.71
CA ASN A 353 -13.69 12.56 -9.05
C ASN A 353 -12.60 13.07 -9.98
N ILE A 354 -11.87 14.09 -9.55
CA ILE A 354 -10.76 14.69 -10.27
C ILE A 354 -9.47 14.32 -9.56
N VAL A 355 -8.62 13.49 -10.19
CA VAL A 355 -7.41 12.95 -9.57
C VAL A 355 -6.18 13.37 -10.36
N PHE A 356 -5.20 13.99 -9.71
CA PHE A 356 -3.97 14.40 -10.40
C PHE A 356 -2.73 14.38 -9.52
N ASN A 357 -1.56 14.17 -10.14
CA ASN A 357 -0.24 14.26 -9.54
C ASN A 357 0.76 14.75 -10.59
N ILE A 358 1.42 15.88 -10.31
CA ILE A 358 2.30 16.56 -11.27
C ILE A 358 3.54 15.71 -11.55
N ASN A 359 4.20 15.19 -10.52
CA ASN A 359 5.41 14.36 -10.67
C ASN A 359 5.14 13.02 -11.36
N LYS A 360 4.00 12.37 -11.05
CA LYS A 360 3.57 11.11 -11.69
C LYS A 360 2.97 11.35 -13.09
N LYS A 361 2.92 12.59 -13.56
CA LYS A 361 2.33 13.01 -14.85
C LYS A 361 0.88 12.54 -15.06
N GLN A 362 0.12 12.47 -13.98
CA GLN A 362 -1.23 11.88 -13.98
C GLN A 362 -2.29 12.96 -13.85
N PHE A 363 -3.31 12.93 -14.70
CA PHE A 363 -4.54 13.71 -14.49
C PHE A 363 -5.75 12.99 -15.09
N GLU A 364 -6.72 12.70 -14.22
CA GLU A 364 -7.87 11.85 -14.49
C GLU A 364 -9.16 12.50 -13.97
N MET A 365 -10.27 12.15 -14.61
CA MET A 365 -11.61 12.51 -14.23
C MET A 365 -12.55 11.33 -14.45
N PHE A 366 -13.31 10.94 -13.43
CA PHE A 366 -14.26 9.83 -13.51
C PHE A 366 -15.41 9.99 -12.52
N ASP A 367 -16.53 9.31 -12.77
CA ASP A 367 -17.64 9.25 -11.82
C ASP A 367 -17.46 8.15 -10.75
N ASP A 368 -18.19 8.23 -9.64
CA ASP A 368 -18.09 7.25 -8.55
C ASP A 368 -18.40 5.80 -8.96
N GLN A 369 -19.14 5.60 -10.06
CA GLN A 369 -19.46 4.28 -10.60
C GLN A 369 -18.50 3.84 -11.73
N ASN A 370 -17.47 4.64 -12.05
CA ASN A 370 -16.54 4.42 -13.16
C ASN A 370 -17.26 4.13 -14.50
N GLN A 371 -18.41 4.74 -14.72
CA GLN A 371 -19.17 4.65 -15.97
C GLN A 371 -18.40 5.29 -17.14
N LEU A 372 -17.63 6.34 -16.86
CA LEU A 372 -16.66 6.94 -17.76
C LEU A 372 -15.45 7.47 -16.97
N LYS A 373 -14.26 7.03 -17.37
CA LYS A 373 -12.97 7.58 -16.97
C LYS A 373 -12.31 8.27 -18.15
N CYS A 374 -11.84 9.48 -17.92
CA CYS A 374 -11.07 10.29 -18.85
C CYS A 374 -9.71 10.59 -18.25
N SER A 375 -8.65 10.51 -19.04
CA SER A 375 -7.29 10.79 -18.57
C SER A 375 -6.45 11.49 -19.62
N ILE A 376 -5.46 12.23 -19.13
CA ILE A 376 -4.38 12.83 -19.92
C ILE A 376 -3.05 12.60 -19.21
N GLU A 377 -1.97 12.75 -19.97
CA GLU A 377 -0.63 12.84 -19.39
C GLU A 377 -0.32 14.31 -19.07
N LEU A 378 -0.07 14.62 -17.79
CA LEU A 378 0.33 15.96 -17.40
C LEU A 378 1.72 16.29 -17.93
N GLN A 379 1.86 17.51 -18.43
CA GLN A 379 3.16 18.13 -18.58
C GLN A 379 3.62 18.74 -17.27
N ASP A 380 4.94 18.87 -17.11
CA ASP A 380 5.50 19.59 -15.98
C ASP A 380 5.06 21.07 -16.02
N VAL A 381 4.79 21.62 -14.85
CA VAL A 381 4.26 22.97 -14.64
C VAL A 381 4.94 23.54 -13.42
N ASP A 382 5.52 24.73 -13.55
CA ASP A 382 6.09 25.46 -12.41
C ASP A 382 5.01 26.22 -11.66
N GLU A 383 5.10 26.18 -10.33
CA GLU A 383 4.10 26.75 -9.42
C GLU A 383 2.68 26.32 -9.84
N PRO A 384 2.40 24.99 -9.84
CA PRO A 384 1.16 24.47 -10.40
C PRO A 384 -0.03 24.93 -9.57
N ILE A 385 -1.09 25.35 -10.26
CA ILE A 385 -2.38 25.63 -9.65
C ILE A 385 -3.48 24.87 -10.40
N PHE A 386 -4.52 24.50 -9.66
CA PHE A 386 -5.72 23.87 -10.20
C PHE A 386 -6.75 24.93 -10.61
N TYR A 387 -7.35 24.74 -11.78
CA TYR A 387 -8.36 25.60 -12.35
C TYR A 387 -9.68 24.88 -12.51
N ILE A 388 -10.75 25.62 -12.24
CA ILE A 388 -12.10 25.30 -12.66
C ILE A 388 -12.55 26.43 -13.59
N MET A 389 -13.05 26.12 -14.78
CA MET A 389 -13.70 27.12 -15.61
C MET A 389 -15.08 26.67 -16.00
N ASN A 390 -15.98 27.66 -16.02
CA ASN A 390 -17.31 27.52 -16.53
C ASN A 390 -17.53 28.48 -17.71
N HIS A 391 -18.20 28.00 -18.75
CA HIS A 391 -18.69 28.80 -19.86
C HIS A 391 -20.17 28.48 -20.06
N GLN A 392 -21.02 29.45 -19.77
CA GLN A 392 -22.46 29.34 -19.96
C GLN A 392 -22.82 29.90 -21.33
N LEU A 393 -23.43 29.10 -22.20
CA LEU A 393 -23.95 29.58 -23.48
C LEU A 393 -25.22 30.40 -23.27
N SER A 394 -25.54 31.28 -24.22
CA SER A 394 -26.85 31.95 -24.30
C SER A 394 -27.98 30.92 -24.08
N GLN A 395 -28.84 31.14 -23.06
CA GLN A 395 -29.89 30.24 -22.51
C GLN A 395 -29.51 29.42 -21.25
N ALA A 396 -28.26 29.44 -20.81
CA ALA A 396 -27.91 28.81 -19.54
C ALA A 396 -28.47 29.61 -18.36
N ILE A 397 -28.94 28.89 -17.34
CA ILE A 397 -29.33 29.45 -16.05
C ILE A 397 -28.18 29.36 -15.05
N GLN A 398 -28.35 30.01 -13.90
CA GLN A 398 -27.40 29.90 -12.79
C GLN A 398 -27.14 28.43 -12.45
N ASN A 399 -25.88 28.08 -12.31
CA ASN A 399 -25.44 26.74 -11.89
C ASN A 399 -24.56 26.83 -10.65
N GLU A 400 -24.45 25.70 -9.96
CA GLU A 400 -23.70 25.58 -8.72
C GLU A 400 -22.73 24.41 -8.85
N LEU A 401 -21.50 24.62 -8.40
CA LEU A 401 -20.49 23.59 -8.28
C LEU A 401 -20.13 23.45 -6.81
N TYR A 402 -20.23 22.23 -6.30
CA TYR A 402 -19.96 21.86 -4.92
C TYR A 402 -18.66 21.05 -4.86
N ILE A 403 -17.73 21.46 -4.01
CA ILE A 403 -16.52 20.71 -3.68
C ILE A 403 -16.81 19.93 -2.41
N ASP A 404 -17.12 18.65 -2.58
CA ASP A 404 -17.52 17.78 -1.47
C ASP A 404 -16.32 17.43 -0.58
N SER A 405 -15.16 17.17 -1.19
CA SER A 405 -13.92 16.87 -0.48
C SER A 405 -12.69 17.10 -1.34
N VAL A 406 -11.59 17.49 -0.70
CA VAL A 406 -10.25 17.46 -1.30
C VAL A 406 -9.37 16.62 -0.40
N ILE A 407 -8.79 15.56 -0.97
CA ILE A 407 -7.90 14.65 -0.27
C ILE A 407 -6.54 14.71 -0.95
N THR A 408 -5.48 14.84 -0.16
CA THR A 408 -4.11 14.61 -0.61
C THR A 408 -3.57 13.27 -0.12
N TYR A 409 -2.72 12.66 -0.94
CA TYR A 409 -2.04 11.39 -0.70
C TYR A 409 -0.53 11.56 -0.85
#